data_AF-A0A162B6M2-F1
#
_entry.id   AF-A0A162B6M2-F1
#
_cell.length_a   1.000
_cell.length_b   1.000
_cell.length_c   1.000
_cell.angle_alpha   90.00
_cell.angle_beta   90.00
_cell.angle_gamma   90.00
#
_symmetry.space_group_name_H-M   'P 1'
#
loop_
_entity.id
_entity.type
_entity.pdbx_description
1 polymer ?
#
loop_
_entity_poly.entity_id
_entity_poly.type
_entity_poly.pdbx_seq_one_letter_code
_entity_poly.pdbx_strand_id
1 'polypeptide(L)'
;MTIKINKALKLITLLLGASTLYTHAQDAQPMSCHWQLTDQNEIGTFESQYCSHPMDAQAPDIVVANRAIVPSYGICNVERLDGYRTDLKGTVQITGPTTSCYGHSVSFLPAPQTRLVEGVEETLLECNWEAGQNNSHKLMCSNPLGKINPVLVASKLQSGNSSACTLYFYRVSLNYFEGGTAIVNEPSPSACDVDPIYFRPFPETRVIDGAEAVLLKCEWRGDSSTVEVKQCLDVGAEGNEIAVAYRMNGVEMSLLSSANRMLSNGQIIEAKELNSIYPPLYFKAN
;
A
#
# COMPACT_ATOMS: atom_id res chain seq x y z
N MET A 1 32.93 -28.82 -44.75
CA MET A 1 31.72 -29.50 -44.22
C MET A 1 31.25 -28.67 -43.04
N THR A 2 30.36 -27.73 -43.30
CA THR A 2 30.22 -26.50 -42.51
C THR A 2 28.82 -26.44 -41.91
N ILE A 3 28.78 -26.28 -40.59
CA ILE A 3 27.70 -25.75 -39.74
C ILE A 3 26.46 -26.65 -39.54
N LYS A 4 26.48 -27.40 -38.42
CA LYS A 4 25.26 -27.76 -37.65
C LYS A 4 25.30 -27.28 -36.19
N ILE A 5 26.06 -26.22 -35.90
CA ILE A 5 26.15 -25.62 -34.55
C ILE A 5 24.96 -24.67 -34.27
N ASN A 6 24.33 -24.11 -35.30
CA ASN A 6 23.22 -23.14 -35.13
C ASN A 6 21.86 -23.73 -34.72
N LYS A 7 21.66 -25.05 -34.77
CA LYS A 7 20.40 -25.67 -34.31
C LYS A 7 20.43 -26.07 -32.83
N ALA A 8 21.60 -26.31 -32.26
CA ALA A 8 21.73 -26.59 -30.82
C ALA A 8 21.59 -25.32 -29.97
N LEU A 9 22.08 -24.17 -30.47
CA LEU A 9 22.00 -22.90 -29.73
C LEU A 9 20.58 -22.32 -29.60
N LYS A 10 19.66 -22.68 -30.49
CA LYS A 10 18.25 -22.27 -30.42
C LYS A 10 17.39 -23.09 -29.46
N LEU A 11 17.87 -24.27 -29.04
CA LEU A 11 17.14 -25.10 -28.06
C LEU A 11 17.52 -24.76 -26.62
N ILE A 12 18.74 -24.25 -26.38
CA ILE A 12 19.23 -23.87 -25.05
C ILE A 12 18.72 -22.48 -24.63
N THR A 13 18.34 -21.63 -25.59
CA THR A 13 17.73 -20.31 -25.29
C THR A 13 16.23 -20.38 -24.98
N LEU A 14 15.58 -21.54 -25.12
CA LEU A 14 14.15 -21.70 -24.85
C LEU A 14 13.81 -22.31 -23.47
N LEU A 15 14.81 -22.70 -22.68
CA LEU A 15 14.61 -23.34 -21.37
C LEU A 15 15.18 -22.55 -20.18
N LEU A 16 15.61 -21.30 -20.39
CA LEU A 16 16.04 -20.38 -19.32
C LEU A 16 15.09 -19.19 -19.11
N GLY A 17 13.87 -19.24 -19.67
CA GLY A 17 12.85 -18.21 -19.51
C GLY A 17 11.56 -18.67 -18.81
N ALA A 18 11.48 -19.92 -18.35
CA ALA A 18 10.22 -20.53 -17.88
C ALA A 18 10.14 -20.73 -16.36
N SER A 19 11.04 -20.14 -15.58
CA SER A 19 11.01 -20.27 -14.12
C SER A 19 11.48 -19.00 -13.44
N THR A 20 10.64 -17.96 -13.50
CA THR A 20 10.43 -16.95 -12.45
C THR A 20 9.35 -15.99 -12.93
N LEU A 21 8.39 -15.71 -12.05
CA LEU A 21 7.25 -14.79 -12.20
C LEU A 21 6.01 -15.39 -12.88
N TYR A 22 5.28 -16.20 -12.11
CA TYR A 22 3.82 -16.04 -12.11
C TYR A 22 3.48 -14.67 -11.50
N THR A 23 3.78 -13.59 -12.21
CA THR A 23 2.99 -12.37 -12.05
C THR A 23 1.71 -12.66 -12.80
N HIS A 24 0.59 -12.81 -12.10
CA HIS A 24 -0.71 -12.67 -12.72
C HIS A 24 -0.70 -11.28 -13.38
N ALA A 25 -0.45 -11.23 -14.69
CA ALA A 25 -0.67 -10.01 -15.45
C ALA A 25 -2.18 -9.77 -15.37
N GLN A 26 -2.59 -8.85 -14.49
CA GLN A 26 -3.97 -8.40 -14.45
C GLN A 26 -4.18 -7.57 -15.71
N ASP A 27 -5.15 -7.97 -16.54
CA ASP A 27 -5.42 -7.29 -17.80
C ASP A 27 -6.13 -5.96 -17.51
N ALA A 28 -5.59 -4.86 -18.06
CA ALA A 28 -6.26 -3.57 -18.01
C ALA A 28 -7.54 -3.62 -18.85
N GLN A 29 -8.66 -3.18 -18.27
CA GLN A 29 -9.97 -3.21 -18.92
C GLN A 29 -10.32 -1.83 -19.48
N PRO A 30 -10.78 -1.71 -20.74
CA PRO A 30 -11.19 -0.43 -21.30
C PRO A 30 -12.42 0.11 -20.56
N MET A 31 -12.44 1.41 -20.28
CA MET A 31 -13.56 2.09 -19.65
C MET A 31 -14.44 2.78 -20.70
N SER A 32 -15.75 2.75 -20.49
CA SER A 32 -16.70 3.53 -21.28
C SER A 32 -16.76 4.96 -20.76
N CYS A 33 -16.50 5.96 -21.61
CA CYS A 33 -16.37 7.35 -21.18
C CYS A 33 -17.09 8.31 -22.12
N HIS A 34 -17.53 9.45 -21.56
CA HIS A 34 -18.13 10.55 -22.30
C HIS A 34 -17.68 11.90 -21.73
N TRP A 35 -17.75 12.94 -22.56
CA TRP A 35 -17.45 14.31 -22.15
C TRP A 35 -18.73 15.02 -21.76
N GLN A 36 -18.68 15.81 -20.68
CA GLN A 36 -19.78 16.63 -20.22
C GLN A 36 -19.30 18.07 -19.99
N LEU A 37 -20.12 19.03 -20.43
CA LEU A 37 -19.91 20.46 -20.21
C LEU A 37 -19.96 20.80 -18.73
N THR A 38 -18.89 21.41 -18.22
CA THR A 38 -18.81 21.89 -16.83
C THR A 38 -18.98 23.40 -16.74
N ASP A 39 -18.36 24.16 -17.64
CA ASP A 39 -18.52 25.62 -17.72
C ASP A 39 -18.30 26.12 -19.16
N GLN A 40 -18.89 27.28 -19.48
CA GLN A 40 -18.64 27.97 -20.73
C GLN A 40 -18.71 29.49 -20.52
N ASN A 41 -17.68 30.18 -20.97
CA ASN A 41 -17.59 31.63 -20.90
C ASN A 41 -16.89 32.20 -22.14
N GLU A 42 -16.59 33.51 -22.13
CA GLU A 42 -15.97 34.22 -23.26
C GLU A 42 -14.56 33.71 -23.59
N ILE A 43 -13.88 33.08 -22.63
CA ILE A 43 -12.52 32.56 -22.77
C ILE A 43 -12.56 31.17 -23.42
N GLY A 44 -13.56 30.35 -23.14
CA GLY A 44 -13.63 29.02 -23.71
C GLY A 44 -14.73 28.11 -23.16
N THR A 45 -14.66 26.86 -23.58
CA THR A 45 -15.52 25.74 -23.16
C THR A 45 -14.70 24.80 -22.28
N PHE A 46 -15.21 24.49 -21.10
CA PHE A 46 -14.59 23.60 -20.13
C PHE A 46 -15.45 22.36 -19.97
N GLU A 47 -14.83 21.18 -20.09
CA GLU A 47 -15.52 19.91 -20.02
C GLU A 47 -14.74 18.93 -19.15
N SER A 48 -15.46 18.03 -18.49
CA SER A 48 -14.88 16.91 -17.74
C SER A 48 -15.27 15.60 -18.40
N GLN A 49 -14.33 14.65 -18.42
CA GLN A 49 -14.55 13.31 -18.93
C GLN A 49 -14.98 12.41 -17.79
N TYR A 50 -16.17 11.84 -17.95
CA TYR A 50 -16.78 10.90 -17.02
C TYR A 50 -16.68 9.50 -17.61
N CYS A 51 -16.20 8.54 -16.82
CA CYS A 51 -16.16 7.13 -17.19
C CYS A 51 -17.01 6.31 -16.24
N SER A 52 -17.68 5.28 -16.78
CA SER A 52 -18.47 4.36 -15.96
C SER A 52 -17.60 3.61 -14.97
N HIS A 53 -18.10 3.46 -13.75
CA HIS A 53 -17.37 2.83 -12.67
C HIS A 53 -17.11 1.33 -13.00
N PRO A 54 -15.84 0.89 -13.07
CA PRO A 54 -15.49 -0.39 -13.69
C PRO A 54 -15.83 -1.59 -12.79
N MET A 55 -15.96 -1.36 -11.48
CA MET A 55 -16.23 -2.42 -10.49
C MET A 55 -17.69 -2.49 -10.03
N ASP A 56 -18.50 -1.47 -10.34
CA ASP A 56 -19.87 -1.34 -9.85
C ASP A 56 -20.67 -0.45 -10.80
N ALA A 57 -21.58 -1.05 -11.56
CA ALA A 57 -22.39 -0.32 -12.52
C ALA A 57 -23.45 0.60 -11.87
N GLN A 58 -23.67 0.50 -10.55
CA GLN A 58 -24.59 1.36 -9.80
C GLN A 58 -23.88 2.55 -9.14
N ALA A 59 -22.54 2.52 -9.08
CA ALA A 59 -21.75 3.63 -8.56
C ALA A 59 -21.75 4.81 -9.55
N PRO A 60 -21.60 6.06 -9.05
CA PRO A 60 -21.53 7.23 -9.91
C PRO A 60 -20.32 7.17 -10.86
N ASP A 61 -20.46 7.78 -12.03
CA ASP A 61 -19.36 7.91 -12.98
C ASP A 61 -18.18 8.68 -12.37
N ILE A 62 -16.97 8.29 -12.78
CA ILE A 62 -15.72 8.85 -12.29
C ILE A 62 -15.16 9.90 -13.24
N VAL A 63 -14.71 11.02 -12.69
CA VAL A 63 -13.95 12.01 -13.49
C VAL A 63 -12.52 11.51 -13.67
N VAL A 64 -12.06 11.45 -14.92
CA VAL A 64 -10.72 10.96 -15.28
C VAL A 64 -9.87 11.99 -16.03
N ALA A 65 -10.48 13.02 -16.61
CA ALA A 65 -9.76 14.09 -17.28
C ALA A 65 -10.60 15.37 -17.31
N ASN A 66 -9.95 16.51 -17.38
CA ASN A 66 -10.56 17.80 -17.69
C ASN A 66 -9.99 18.31 -19.01
N ARG A 67 -10.78 19.07 -19.78
CA ARG A 67 -10.24 19.78 -20.95
C ARG A 67 -10.75 21.20 -21.02
N ALA A 68 -9.90 22.08 -21.55
CA ALA A 68 -10.22 23.45 -21.87
C ALA A 68 -10.05 23.67 -23.38
N ILE A 69 -11.12 24.12 -24.03
CA ILE A 69 -11.17 24.45 -25.45
C ILE A 69 -11.24 25.97 -25.57
N VAL A 70 -10.24 26.57 -26.20
CA VAL A 70 -10.15 28.03 -26.39
C VAL A 70 -10.19 28.31 -27.90
N PRO A 71 -11.38 28.54 -28.49
CA PRO A 71 -11.54 28.64 -29.95
C PRO A 71 -10.76 29.79 -30.57
N SER A 72 -10.67 30.93 -29.86
CA SER A 72 -9.99 32.14 -30.32
C SER A 72 -8.49 31.97 -30.59
N TYR A 73 -7.85 31.01 -29.91
CA TYR A 73 -6.44 30.70 -30.08
C TYR A 73 -6.19 29.33 -30.74
N GLY A 74 -7.25 28.57 -31.06
CA GLY A 74 -7.14 27.22 -31.61
C GLY A 74 -6.46 26.22 -30.66
N ILE A 75 -6.51 26.46 -29.35
CA ILE A 75 -5.82 25.66 -28.33
C ILE A 75 -6.82 24.71 -27.66
N CYS A 76 -6.37 23.45 -27.49
CA CYS A 76 -6.99 22.48 -26.61
C CYS A 76 -5.94 21.94 -25.65
N ASN A 77 -6.25 21.97 -24.35
CA ASN A 77 -5.43 21.33 -23.33
C ASN A 77 -6.28 20.31 -22.56
N VAL A 78 -5.77 19.09 -22.44
CA VAL A 78 -6.35 18.03 -21.62
C VAL A 78 -5.47 17.82 -20.38
N GLU A 79 -6.04 18.06 -19.21
CA GLU A 79 -5.47 17.68 -17.91
C GLU A 79 -5.94 16.25 -17.57
N ARG A 80 -5.00 15.35 -17.35
CA ARG A 80 -5.28 13.95 -17.00
C ARG A 80 -5.33 13.78 -15.49
N LEU A 81 -6.27 12.97 -15.04
CA LEU A 81 -6.39 12.51 -13.65
C LEU A 81 -6.17 10.98 -13.60
N ASP A 82 -5.16 10.51 -14.33
CA ASP A 82 -4.69 9.12 -14.29
C ASP A 82 -3.81 8.87 -13.05
N GLY A 83 -3.68 7.60 -12.67
CA GLY A 83 -3.04 7.19 -11.43
C GLY A 83 -3.93 6.29 -10.59
N TYR A 84 -3.44 5.92 -9.41
CA TYR A 84 -4.21 5.10 -8.48
C TYR A 84 -5.40 5.88 -7.91
N ARG A 85 -6.51 5.16 -7.75
CA ARG A 85 -7.80 5.63 -7.28
C ARG A 85 -8.23 4.73 -6.13
N THR A 86 -8.12 5.23 -4.91
CA THR A 86 -8.38 4.44 -3.70
C THR A 86 -9.81 3.91 -3.67
N ASP A 87 -10.77 4.73 -4.10
CA ASP A 87 -12.19 4.39 -4.25
C ASP A 87 -12.42 3.22 -5.22
N LEU A 88 -11.58 3.09 -6.25
CA LEU A 88 -11.66 2.01 -7.23
C LEU A 88 -10.79 0.80 -6.86
N LYS A 89 -9.92 0.94 -5.85
CA LYS A 89 -8.88 -0.04 -5.50
C LYS A 89 -8.04 -0.44 -6.73
N GLY A 90 -7.67 0.55 -7.55
CA GLY A 90 -6.92 0.31 -8.77
C GLY A 90 -6.48 1.58 -9.47
N THR A 91 -5.79 1.43 -10.59
CA THR A 91 -5.20 2.51 -11.37
C THR A 91 -6.04 2.79 -12.61
N VAL A 92 -6.40 4.05 -12.80
CA VAL A 92 -6.94 4.54 -14.08
C VAL A 92 -5.76 4.99 -14.93
N GLN A 93 -5.71 4.53 -16.18
CA GLN A 93 -4.67 4.84 -17.14
C GLN A 93 -5.27 5.53 -18.36
N ILE A 94 -4.66 6.62 -18.80
CA ILE A 94 -5.12 7.40 -19.94
C ILE A 94 -4.03 7.47 -21.00
N THR A 95 -4.30 6.93 -22.19
CA THR A 95 -3.34 6.86 -23.30
C THR A 95 -3.83 7.69 -24.49
N GLY A 96 -2.93 8.49 -25.09
CA GLY A 96 -3.23 9.35 -26.24
C GLY A 96 -2.40 10.65 -26.22
N PRO A 97 -2.65 11.61 -27.12
CA PRO A 97 -2.13 12.98 -27.03
C PRO A 97 -2.85 13.81 -25.94
N THR A 98 -2.16 14.77 -25.31
CA THR A 98 -2.75 15.75 -24.36
C THR A 98 -3.14 17.08 -25.03
N THR A 99 -2.63 17.32 -26.23
CA THR A 99 -2.83 18.54 -27.02
C THR A 99 -3.92 18.41 -28.09
N SER A 100 -4.42 17.19 -28.31
CA SER A 100 -5.59 16.94 -29.15
C SER A 100 -6.79 16.68 -28.25
N CYS A 101 -7.86 17.43 -28.45
CA CYS A 101 -9.15 17.23 -27.79
C CYS A 101 -9.86 15.92 -28.19
N TYR A 102 -9.28 15.20 -29.14
CA TYR A 102 -9.85 13.98 -29.72
C TYR A 102 -8.79 12.88 -29.74
N GLY A 103 -9.16 11.67 -29.32
CA GLY A 103 -8.36 10.46 -29.56
C GLY A 103 -7.51 9.95 -28.39
N HIS A 104 -8.12 9.78 -27.21
CA HIS A 104 -7.50 9.04 -26.10
C HIS A 104 -8.39 7.90 -25.62
N SER A 105 -7.77 6.89 -25.03
CA SER A 105 -8.43 5.73 -24.43
C SER A 105 -8.20 5.73 -22.92
N VAL A 106 -9.21 5.28 -22.17
CA VAL A 106 -9.15 5.13 -20.72
C VAL A 106 -9.26 3.66 -20.40
N SER A 107 -8.39 3.16 -19.54
CA SER A 107 -8.42 1.79 -19.04
C SER A 107 -8.23 1.75 -17.53
N PHE A 108 -8.79 0.72 -16.91
CA PHE A 108 -8.70 0.48 -15.48
C PHE A 108 -7.91 -0.80 -15.21
N LEU A 109 -6.96 -0.72 -14.29
CA LEU A 109 -6.16 -1.83 -13.81
C LEU A 109 -6.39 -2.00 -12.31
N PRO A 110 -7.06 -3.07 -11.85
CA PRO A 110 -7.23 -3.32 -10.42
C PRO A 110 -5.87 -3.47 -9.73
N ALA A 111 -5.75 -3.05 -8.47
CA ALA A 111 -4.58 -3.41 -7.68
C ALA A 111 -4.67 -4.89 -7.27
N PRO A 112 -3.56 -5.64 -7.34
CA PRO A 112 -3.55 -7.03 -6.90
C PRO A 112 -3.78 -7.11 -5.39
N GLN A 113 -4.61 -8.06 -4.96
CA GLN A 113 -4.90 -8.27 -3.53
C GLN A 113 -3.66 -8.72 -2.75
N THR A 114 -2.77 -9.46 -3.40
CA THR A 114 -1.47 -9.85 -2.87
C THR A 114 -0.38 -9.65 -3.92
N ARG A 115 0.84 -9.35 -3.47
CA ARG A 115 2.02 -9.27 -4.34
C ARG A 115 3.25 -9.81 -3.62
N LEU A 116 4.16 -10.41 -4.38
CA LEU A 116 5.43 -10.89 -3.86
C LEU A 116 6.51 -9.83 -4.12
N VAL A 117 7.07 -9.26 -3.06
CA VAL A 117 8.16 -8.27 -3.14
C VAL A 117 9.32 -8.79 -2.32
N GLU A 118 10.47 -9.01 -2.96
CA GLU A 118 11.70 -9.49 -2.31
C GLU A 118 11.48 -10.80 -1.49
N GLY A 119 10.59 -11.67 -1.97
CA GLY A 119 10.26 -12.93 -1.31
C GLY A 119 9.28 -12.82 -0.14
N VAL A 120 8.78 -11.63 0.16
CA VAL A 120 7.72 -11.40 1.16
C VAL A 120 6.39 -11.20 0.45
N GLU A 121 5.38 -11.94 0.88
CA GLU A 121 4.00 -11.72 0.44
C GLU A 121 3.45 -10.47 1.15
N GLU A 122 3.07 -9.48 0.36
CA GLU A 122 2.41 -8.27 0.83
C GLU A 122 0.94 -8.30 0.44
N THR A 123 0.07 -7.83 1.33
CA THR A 123 -1.39 -7.85 1.14
C THR A 123 -1.92 -6.43 1.02
N LEU A 124 -2.77 -6.17 0.03
CA LEU A 124 -3.40 -4.86 -0.16
C LEU A 124 -4.22 -4.51 1.09
N LEU A 125 -4.01 -3.30 1.62
CA LEU A 125 -4.80 -2.80 2.73
C LEU A 125 -6.14 -2.28 2.25
N GLU A 126 -7.17 -2.58 3.05
CA GLU A 126 -8.50 -2.02 2.91
C GLU A 126 -8.51 -0.58 3.42
N CYS A 127 -8.31 0.37 2.49
CA CYS A 127 -8.26 1.80 2.76
C CYS A 127 -9.44 2.54 2.10
N ASN A 128 -10.05 3.47 2.84
CA ASN A 128 -11.18 4.25 2.35
C ASN A 128 -11.05 5.73 2.73
N TRP A 129 -11.48 6.60 1.82
CA TRP A 129 -11.62 8.04 2.11
C TRP A 129 -12.93 8.29 2.86
N GLU A 130 -12.83 8.76 4.10
CA GLU A 130 -13.95 9.21 4.91
C GLU A 130 -14.13 10.72 4.76
N ALA A 131 -15.36 11.17 4.51
CA ALA A 131 -15.70 12.59 4.41
C ALA A 131 -15.75 13.24 5.80
N GLY A 132 -15.10 14.40 5.91
CA GLY A 132 -15.13 15.27 7.08
C GLY A 132 -15.89 16.58 6.82
N GLN A 133 -15.67 17.57 7.69
CA GLN A 133 -16.24 18.91 7.52
C GLN A 133 -15.43 19.72 6.49
N ASN A 134 -16.05 20.72 5.85
CA ASN A 134 -15.40 21.67 4.94
C ASN A 134 -14.59 21.02 3.81
N ASN A 135 -15.12 19.98 3.16
CA ASN A 135 -14.45 19.22 2.08
C ASN A 135 -13.10 18.61 2.49
N SER A 136 -12.90 18.39 3.80
CA SER A 136 -11.79 17.57 4.28
C SER A 136 -12.14 16.09 4.14
N HIS A 137 -11.12 15.27 3.85
CA HIS A 137 -11.25 13.83 3.77
C HIS A 137 -10.08 13.19 4.52
N LYS A 138 -10.33 12.01 5.09
CA LYS A 138 -9.35 11.21 5.81
C LYS A 138 -9.22 9.84 5.18
N LEU A 139 -8.01 9.43 4.83
CA LEU A 139 -7.74 8.09 4.35
C LEU A 139 -7.48 7.18 5.55
N MET A 140 -8.45 6.30 5.81
CA MET A 140 -8.41 5.36 6.91
C MET A 140 -8.15 3.95 6.36
N CYS A 141 -7.16 3.25 6.91
CA CYS A 141 -6.77 1.90 6.48
C CYS A 141 -6.98 0.88 7.60
N SER A 142 -7.65 -0.22 7.28
CA SER A 142 -7.91 -1.30 8.23
C SER A 142 -6.65 -2.14 8.46
N ASN A 143 -6.45 -2.63 9.69
CA ASN A 143 -5.40 -3.60 9.98
C ASN A 143 -5.83 -5.00 9.51
N PRO A 144 -4.98 -5.73 8.75
CA PRO A 144 -5.32 -7.07 8.26
C PRO A 144 -5.51 -8.11 9.38
N LEU A 145 -4.96 -7.87 10.58
CA LEU A 145 -5.10 -8.74 11.75
C LEU A 145 -6.39 -8.48 12.55
N GLY A 146 -7.34 -7.69 12.03
CA GLY A 146 -8.68 -7.54 12.62
C GLY A 146 -8.74 -6.72 13.92
N LYS A 147 -7.71 -5.92 14.23
CA LYS A 147 -7.68 -5.05 15.43
C LYS A 147 -8.38 -3.70 15.25
N ILE A 148 -8.66 -3.08 16.41
CA ILE A 148 -9.90 -2.37 16.80
C ILE A 148 -10.11 -0.97 16.16
N ASN A 149 -9.13 -0.33 15.52
CA ASN A 149 -9.33 0.98 14.90
C ASN A 149 -8.56 1.11 13.57
N PRO A 150 -9.19 1.59 12.49
CA PRO A 150 -8.48 1.99 11.27
C PRO A 150 -7.39 3.03 11.56
N VAL A 151 -6.28 2.93 10.82
CA VAL A 151 -5.15 3.84 10.93
C VAL A 151 -5.32 5.00 9.94
N LEU A 152 -5.18 6.24 10.41
CA LEU A 152 -5.17 7.43 9.57
C LEU A 152 -3.84 7.51 8.80
N VAL A 153 -3.86 7.34 7.48
CA VAL A 153 -2.66 7.34 6.63
C VAL A 153 -2.48 8.65 5.86
N ALA A 154 -3.57 9.31 5.47
CA ALA A 154 -3.50 10.61 4.82
C ALA A 154 -4.74 11.47 5.13
N SER A 155 -4.63 12.77 4.93
CA SER A 155 -5.79 13.64 4.82
C SER A 155 -5.69 14.46 3.54
N LYS A 156 -6.82 14.87 2.98
CA LYS A 156 -6.84 15.84 1.88
C LYS A 156 -7.91 16.88 2.10
N LEU A 157 -7.65 18.09 1.62
CA LEU A 157 -8.64 19.15 1.51
C LEU A 157 -8.95 19.35 0.02
N GLN A 158 -10.19 19.10 -0.38
CA GLN A 158 -10.62 19.27 -1.76
C GLN A 158 -11.25 20.66 -1.93
N SER A 159 -10.83 21.40 -2.95
CA SER A 159 -11.51 22.65 -3.31
C SER A 159 -12.93 22.31 -3.78
N GLY A 160 -13.93 23.04 -3.29
CA GLY A 160 -15.33 22.73 -3.55
C GLY A 160 -15.63 22.61 -5.05
N ASN A 161 -16.24 21.49 -5.46
CA ASN A 161 -16.58 21.16 -6.85
C ASN A 161 -15.39 21.16 -7.83
N SER A 162 -14.16 20.96 -7.36
CA SER A 162 -12.95 20.88 -8.21
C SER A 162 -12.19 19.57 -7.99
N SER A 163 -11.42 19.13 -9.00
CA SER A 163 -10.41 18.08 -8.86
C SER A 163 -9.15 18.55 -8.11
N ALA A 164 -9.01 19.86 -7.86
CA ALA A 164 -7.88 20.40 -7.11
C ALA A 164 -7.99 20.06 -5.63
N CYS A 165 -6.89 19.60 -5.05
CA CYS A 165 -6.81 19.30 -3.63
C CYS A 165 -5.40 19.55 -3.08
N THR A 166 -5.31 19.57 -1.74
CA THR A 166 -4.04 19.50 -1.01
C THR A 166 -4.03 18.24 -0.17
N LEU A 167 -3.07 17.34 -0.44
CA LEU A 167 -2.86 16.11 0.30
C LEU A 167 -1.80 16.31 1.40
N TYR A 168 -2.07 15.75 2.58
CA TYR A 168 -1.11 15.60 3.66
C TYR A 168 -0.96 14.11 3.98
N PHE A 169 0.24 13.57 3.78
CA PHE A 169 0.56 12.17 4.01
C PHE A 169 1.23 11.96 5.38
N TYR A 170 0.70 11.04 6.19
CA TYR A 170 1.23 10.75 7.53
C TYR A 170 2.21 9.59 7.50
N ARG A 171 3.46 9.84 7.11
CA ARG A 171 4.51 8.82 7.00
C ARG A 171 4.69 7.97 8.26
N VAL A 172 4.62 8.59 9.43
CA VAL A 172 4.76 7.91 10.73
C VAL A 172 3.64 6.89 10.95
N SER A 173 2.46 7.12 10.35
CA SER A 173 1.32 6.24 10.56
C SER A 173 1.50 4.84 9.99
N LEU A 174 2.41 4.67 9.03
CA LEU A 174 2.72 3.37 8.44
C LEU A 174 3.28 2.36 9.47
N ASN A 175 3.76 2.84 10.62
CA ASN A 175 4.27 2.02 11.71
C ASN A 175 3.19 1.62 12.74
N TYR A 176 1.95 2.13 12.65
CA TYR A 176 0.88 1.78 13.58
C TYR A 176 0.20 0.43 13.27
N PHE A 177 0.68 -0.31 12.28
CA PHE A 177 0.17 -1.64 11.97
C PHE A 177 0.93 -2.68 12.79
N GLU A 178 0.25 -3.33 13.73
CA GLU A 178 0.85 -4.45 14.49
C GLU A 178 1.19 -5.63 13.57
N GLY A 179 2.27 -6.35 13.87
CA GLY A 179 2.70 -7.54 13.12
C GLY A 179 3.44 -7.26 11.81
N GLY A 180 3.57 -5.99 11.41
CA GLY A 180 4.28 -5.61 10.20
C GLY A 180 4.40 -4.10 10.03
N THR A 181 4.45 -3.68 8.77
CA THR A 181 4.45 -2.26 8.37
C THR A 181 3.59 -2.06 7.14
N ALA A 182 3.00 -0.87 6.99
CA ALA A 182 2.38 -0.49 5.74
C ALA A 182 3.43 0.09 4.78
N ILE A 183 3.38 -0.31 3.53
CA ILE A 183 4.32 0.05 2.46
C ILE A 183 3.54 0.72 1.34
N VAL A 184 3.99 1.90 0.95
CA VAL A 184 3.43 2.67 -0.16
C VAL A 184 4.50 3.58 -0.74
N ASN A 185 4.41 3.89 -2.03
CA ASN A 185 5.22 4.94 -2.62
C ASN A 185 4.76 6.29 -2.05
N GLU A 186 5.71 7.09 -1.57
CA GLU A 186 5.38 8.40 -1.02
C GLU A 186 4.71 9.26 -2.12
N PRO A 187 3.51 9.79 -1.87
CA PRO A 187 2.78 10.53 -2.89
C PRO A 187 3.52 11.82 -3.25
N SER A 188 3.39 12.26 -4.51
CA SER A 188 3.97 13.53 -4.93
C SER A 188 3.30 14.71 -4.20
N PRO A 189 3.97 15.87 -4.05
CA PRO A 189 3.38 17.04 -3.40
C PRO A 189 2.11 17.58 -4.06
N SER A 190 1.87 17.22 -5.33
CA SER A 190 0.69 17.60 -6.11
C SER A 190 -0.34 16.47 -6.24
N ALA A 191 -0.13 15.33 -5.59
CA ALA A 191 -1.05 14.20 -5.65
C ALA A 191 -2.35 14.49 -4.88
N CYS A 192 -3.46 13.93 -5.37
CA CYS A 192 -4.78 13.99 -4.72
C CYS A 192 -5.30 12.66 -4.21
N ASP A 193 -4.50 11.62 -4.39
CA ASP A 193 -4.72 10.29 -3.87
C ASP A 193 -3.38 9.70 -3.43
N VAL A 194 -3.44 8.55 -2.77
CA VAL A 194 -2.26 7.81 -2.31
C VAL A 194 -2.21 6.50 -3.08
N ASP A 195 -1.04 6.11 -3.57
CA ASP A 195 -0.80 4.80 -4.22
C ASP A 195 -1.33 3.63 -3.38
N PRO A 196 -1.56 2.44 -3.96
CA PRO A 196 -2.08 1.32 -3.20
C PRO A 196 -1.14 0.97 -2.04
N ILE A 197 -1.70 0.92 -0.84
CA ILE A 197 -0.97 0.67 0.39
C ILE A 197 -1.02 -0.82 0.67
N TYR A 198 0.14 -1.45 0.84
CA TYR A 198 0.24 -2.87 1.15
C TYR A 198 0.75 -3.08 2.56
N PHE A 199 0.27 -4.11 3.25
CA PHE A 199 0.85 -4.60 4.48
C PHE A 199 1.97 -5.58 4.19
N ARG A 200 3.13 -5.33 4.78
CA ARG A 200 4.28 -6.22 4.77
C ARG A 200 4.46 -6.80 6.18
N PRO A 201 4.25 -8.11 6.39
CA PRO A 201 4.54 -8.74 7.68
C PRO A 201 6.05 -8.70 7.98
N PHE A 202 6.42 -8.78 9.25
CA PHE A 202 7.83 -8.94 9.61
C PHE A 202 8.35 -10.30 9.13
N PRO A 203 9.61 -10.36 8.66
CA PRO A 203 10.17 -11.62 8.18
C PRO A 203 10.28 -12.63 9.33
N GLU A 204 9.87 -13.88 9.09
CA GLU A 204 9.91 -14.94 10.10
C GLU A 204 11.34 -15.25 10.56
N THR A 205 12.32 -15.10 9.68
CA THR A 205 13.74 -15.24 9.99
C THR A 205 14.54 -14.09 9.39
N ARG A 206 15.65 -13.75 10.05
CA ARG A 206 16.60 -12.75 9.56
C ARG A 206 17.99 -12.98 10.12
N VAL A 207 18.99 -12.36 9.53
CA VAL A 207 20.36 -12.37 10.06
C VAL A 207 20.60 -11.13 10.91
N ILE A 208 21.07 -11.31 12.14
CA ILE A 208 21.45 -10.24 13.08
C ILE A 208 22.86 -10.54 13.58
N ASP A 209 23.81 -9.65 13.31
CA ASP A 209 25.24 -9.84 13.62
C ASP A 209 25.82 -11.16 13.10
N GLY A 210 25.39 -11.60 11.92
CA GLY A 210 25.87 -12.83 11.27
C GLY A 210 25.24 -14.13 11.79
N ALA A 211 24.33 -14.08 12.77
CA ALA A 211 23.58 -15.24 13.23
C ALA A 211 22.11 -15.15 12.82
N GLU A 212 21.50 -16.30 12.54
CA GLU A 212 20.07 -16.40 12.27
C GLU A 212 19.27 -16.08 13.53
N ALA A 213 18.23 -15.27 13.36
CA ALA A 213 17.30 -14.87 14.40
C ALA A 213 15.87 -15.12 13.91
N VAL A 214 15.05 -15.69 14.78
CA VAL A 214 13.68 -16.13 14.47
C VAL A 214 12.67 -15.20 15.14
N LEU A 215 11.65 -14.78 14.41
CA LEU A 215 10.58 -13.93 14.90
C LEU A 215 9.80 -14.65 16.00
N LEU A 216 9.66 -14.00 17.15
CA LEU A 216 8.90 -14.52 18.28
C LEU A 216 7.42 -14.22 18.11
N LYS A 217 6.60 -15.23 18.40
CA LYS A 217 5.15 -15.09 18.52
C LYS A 217 4.83 -14.64 19.94
N CYS A 218 4.44 -13.38 20.09
CA CYS A 218 4.18 -12.79 21.39
C CYS A 218 2.76 -12.25 21.49
N GLU A 219 2.11 -12.51 22.61
CA GLU A 219 0.73 -12.12 22.85
C GLU A 219 0.60 -11.42 24.21
N TRP A 220 -0.28 -10.43 24.30
CA TRP A 220 -0.68 -9.86 25.56
C TRP A 220 -1.70 -10.80 26.22
N ARG A 221 -1.40 -11.27 27.43
CA ARG A 221 -2.30 -12.10 28.25
C ARG A 221 -2.61 -11.38 29.56
N GLY A 222 -3.87 -11.41 29.98
CA GLY A 222 -4.32 -10.77 31.22
C GLY A 222 -5.60 -9.98 31.03
N ASP A 223 -5.92 -9.14 32.02
CA ASP A 223 -7.08 -8.26 31.98
C ASP A 223 -6.63 -6.86 31.55
N SER A 224 -7.10 -6.45 30.37
CA SER A 224 -6.82 -5.14 29.75
C SER A 224 -7.06 -3.93 30.66
N SER A 225 -7.87 -4.07 31.72
CA SER A 225 -8.21 -3.01 32.65
C SER A 225 -7.29 -2.91 33.88
N THR A 226 -6.46 -3.92 34.15
CA THR A 226 -5.61 -3.98 35.35
C THR A 226 -4.16 -4.24 35.01
N VAL A 227 -3.83 -5.45 34.60
CA VAL A 227 -2.47 -5.86 34.21
C VAL A 227 -2.53 -6.83 33.04
N GLU A 228 -1.78 -6.52 32.00
CA GLU A 228 -1.48 -7.43 30.89
C GLU A 228 0.02 -7.76 30.92
N VAL A 229 0.37 -9.00 30.61
CA VAL A 229 1.76 -9.45 30.44
C VAL A 229 1.93 -9.90 29.01
N LYS A 230 2.94 -9.36 28.33
CA LYS A 230 3.33 -9.81 27.00
C LYS A 230 4.20 -11.04 27.14
N GLN A 231 3.71 -12.18 26.67
CA GLN A 231 4.42 -13.46 26.70
C GLN A 231 4.79 -13.88 25.29
N CYS A 232 6.03 -14.31 25.09
CA CYS A 232 6.51 -14.88 23.83
C CYS A 232 6.66 -16.39 23.98
N LEU A 233 6.25 -17.12 22.94
CA LEU A 233 6.35 -18.58 22.85
C LEU A 233 7.65 -19.02 22.18
N ASP A 234 8.02 -20.27 22.42
CA ASP A 234 9.10 -20.99 21.75
C ASP A 234 10.46 -20.28 21.80
N VAL A 235 10.75 -19.60 22.92
CA VAL A 235 12.00 -18.85 23.07
C VAL A 235 13.16 -19.79 23.33
N GLY A 236 13.94 -20.08 22.29
CA GLY A 236 15.13 -20.95 22.34
C GLY A 236 14.85 -22.45 22.40
N ALA A 237 13.66 -22.85 22.85
CA ALA A 237 13.17 -24.22 22.81
C ALA A 237 11.65 -24.21 22.66
N GLU A 238 11.11 -25.21 21.97
CA GLU A 238 9.66 -25.41 21.80
C GLU A 238 8.95 -25.50 23.17
N GLY A 239 7.84 -24.79 23.32
CA GLY A 239 7.05 -24.70 24.54
C GLY A 239 7.62 -23.79 25.63
N ASN A 240 8.79 -23.18 25.44
CA ASN A 240 9.35 -22.25 26.41
C ASN A 240 8.70 -20.85 26.30
N GLU A 241 7.89 -20.49 27.30
CA GLU A 241 7.23 -19.19 27.37
C GLU A 241 8.01 -18.19 28.23
N ILE A 242 8.24 -16.98 27.73
CA ILE A 242 8.94 -15.93 28.47
C ILE A 242 8.15 -14.63 28.47
N ALA A 243 8.00 -14.01 29.64
CA ALA A 243 7.44 -12.68 29.78
C ALA A 243 8.46 -11.61 29.36
N VAL A 244 8.08 -10.77 28.40
CA VAL A 244 8.98 -9.77 27.78
C VAL A 244 8.59 -8.32 28.08
N ALA A 245 7.34 -8.10 28.48
CA ALA A 245 6.84 -6.80 28.92
C ALA A 245 5.60 -6.99 29.80
N TYR A 246 5.24 -5.95 30.54
CA TYR A 246 3.93 -5.85 31.19
C TYR A 246 3.34 -4.46 30.96
N ARG A 247 2.02 -4.37 31.01
CA ARG A 247 1.26 -3.13 30.92
C ARG A 247 0.36 -3.02 32.13
N MET A 248 0.42 -1.90 32.82
CA MET A 248 -0.41 -1.62 33.99
C MET A 248 -0.98 -0.20 33.86
N ASN A 249 -2.30 -0.07 33.94
CA ASN A 249 -3.01 1.20 33.75
C ASN A 249 -2.60 1.94 32.45
N GLY A 250 -2.41 1.21 31.36
CA GLY A 250 -2.00 1.75 30.05
C GLY A 250 -0.51 2.09 29.92
N VAL A 251 0.29 1.99 30.99
CA VAL A 251 1.74 2.20 30.95
C VAL A 251 2.45 0.88 30.70
N GLU A 252 3.19 0.81 29.60
CA GLU A 252 3.98 -0.35 29.21
C GLU A 252 5.42 -0.27 29.76
N MET A 253 5.89 -1.37 30.34
CA MET A 253 7.22 -1.51 30.90
C MET A 253 7.90 -2.76 30.30
N SER A 254 9.11 -2.57 29.77
CA SER A 254 9.90 -3.66 29.19
C SER A 254 10.53 -4.54 30.28
N LEU A 255 10.49 -5.86 30.08
CA LEU A 255 11.19 -6.85 30.89
C LEU A 255 12.36 -7.50 30.13
N LEU A 256 12.68 -7.03 28.91
CA LEU A 256 13.67 -7.68 28.03
C LEU A 256 15.03 -7.88 28.68
N SER A 257 15.53 -6.89 29.43
CA SER A 257 16.80 -7.02 30.16
C SER A 257 16.79 -8.15 31.18
N SER A 258 15.67 -8.34 31.87
CA SER A 258 15.50 -9.43 32.84
C SER A 258 15.31 -10.76 32.13
N ALA A 259 14.48 -10.81 31.08
CA ALA A 259 14.27 -11.99 30.26
C ALA A 259 15.59 -12.52 29.67
N ASN A 260 16.42 -11.64 29.11
CA ASN A 260 17.72 -12.00 28.55
C ASN A 260 18.71 -12.52 29.59
N ARG A 261 18.64 -12.07 30.85
CA ARG A 261 19.48 -12.62 31.94
C ARG A 261 19.06 -14.02 32.35
N MET A 262 17.81 -14.40 32.10
CA MET A 262 17.27 -15.73 32.43
C MET A 262 17.50 -16.76 31.33
N LEU A 263 17.85 -16.32 30.13
CA LEU A 263 18.17 -17.21 29.01
C LEU A 263 19.53 -17.86 29.20
N SER A 264 19.56 -19.19 29.12
CA SER A 264 20.79 -19.99 29.19
C SER A 264 21.58 -19.97 27.88
N ASN A 265 20.89 -19.82 26.75
CA ASN A 265 21.49 -19.73 25.42
C ASN A 265 20.74 -18.70 24.56
N GLY A 266 21.47 -17.83 23.89
CA GLY A 266 20.92 -16.80 23.01
C GLY A 266 20.39 -15.55 23.72
N GLN A 267 19.66 -14.74 22.97
CA GLN A 267 19.08 -13.47 23.41
C GLN A 267 17.82 -13.10 22.61
N ILE A 268 16.90 -12.40 23.25
CA ILE A 268 15.77 -11.72 22.64
C ILE A 268 16.22 -10.32 22.23
N ILE A 269 16.00 -9.98 20.97
CA ILE A 269 16.37 -8.72 20.34
C ILE A 269 15.09 -7.99 19.92
N GLU A 270 14.96 -6.75 20.34
CA GLU A 270 13.89 -5.85 19.92
C GLU A 270 14.34 -5.06 18.68
N ALA A 271 13.71 -5.32 17.53
CA ALA A 271 14.14 -4.76 16.26
C ALA A 271 13.44 -3.42 15.93
N LYS A 272 13.81 -2.36 16.65
CA LYS A 272 13.24 -1.00 16.50
C LYS A 272 13.45 -0.39 15.11
N GLU A 273 14.44 -0.87 14.37
CA GLU A 273 14.72 -0.45 13.00
C GLU A 273 13.65 -0.93 12.01
N LEU A 274 12.93 -2.02 12.32
CA LEU A 274 11.84 -2.51 11.47
C LEU A 274 10.53 -1.77 11.73
N ASN A 275 10.24 -1.46 12.99
CA ASN A 275 9.07 -0.67 13.38
C ASN A 275 9.34 0.02 14.72
N SER A 276 9.26 1.34 14.73
CA SER A 276 9.57 2.16 15.90
C SER A 276 8.44 2.19 16.95
N ILE A 277 7.21 1.83 16.55
CA ILE A 277 6.02 1.88 17.40
C ILE A 277 5.70 0.50 17.98
N TYR A 278 5.68 -0.52 17.13
CA TYR A 278 5.43 -1.92 17.49
C TYR A 278 6.60 -2.80 17.03
N PRO A 279 7.78 -2.66 17.66
CA PRO A 279 8.97 -3.41 17.25
C PRO A 279 8.74 -4.93 17.40
N PRO A 280 9.07 -5.73 16.38
CA PRO A 280 9.07 -7.19 16.52
C PRO A 280 10.20 -7.64 17.44
N LEU A 281 9.97 -8.76 18.11
CA LEU A 281 10.96 -9.42 18.94
C LEU A 281 11.50 -10.64 18.20
N TYR A 282 12.82 -10.78 18.14
CA TYR A 282 13.49 -11.93 17.56
C TYR A 282 14.30 -12.67 18.62
N PHE A 283 14.35 -13.99 18.54
CA PHE A 283 15.30 -14.78 19.31
C PHE A 283 16.50 -15.13 18.44
N LYS A 284 17.70 -14.83 18.94
CA LYS A 284 18.99 -15.14 18.31
C LYS A 284 19.75 -16.11 19.22
N ALA A 285 20.02 -17.32 18.75
CA ALA A 285 20.88 -18.27 19.47
C ALA A 285 22.34 -17.77 19.50
N ASN A 286 23.11 -18.17 20.52
CA ASN A 286 24.56 -17.90 20.56
C ASN A 286 25.34 -18.93 19.74
#